data_AF-A0A317PQ49-F1
#
_entry.id   AF-A0A317PQ49-F1
#
_cell.length_a   1.000
_cell.length_b   1.000
_cell.length_c   1.000
_cell.angle_alpha   90.00
_cell.angle_beta   90.00
_cell.angle_gamma   90.00
#
_symmetry.space_group_name_H-M   'P 1'
#
loop_
_entity.id
_entity.type
_entity.pdbx_description
1 polymer ?
#
loop_
_entity_poly.entity_id
_entity_poly.type
_entity_poly.pdbx_seq_one_letter_code
_entity_poly.pdbx_strand_id
1 'polypeptide(L)'
;MAQSDFALKGGTAINLFVRDMPRLSVDIDLTYLFVAGRPESLAEIRAGLRVTKVVNAREQIVTKLTVQRSDARIKIEVTPVLRGCVFAPETRAVPRR
;
A
#
# COMPACT_ATOMS: atom_id res chain seq x y z
N MET A 1 -14.57 4.64 3.98
CA MET A 1 -14.09 4.06 5.26
C MET A 1 -12.60 3.79 5.10
N ALA A 2 -11.80 4.03 6.13
CA ALA A 2 -10.36 3.74 6.08
C ALA A 2 -10.13 2.22 6.13
N GLN A 3 -9.15 1.73 5.37
CA GLN A 3 -8.72 0.33 5.43
C GLN A 3 -7.67 0.19 6.54
N SER A 4 -8.04 -0.38 7.69
CA SER A 4 -7.18 -0.46 8.89
C SER A 4 -6.09 -1.52 8.81
N ASP A 5 -6.15 -2.41 7.81
CA ASP A 5 -5.28 -3.60 7.73
C ASP A 5 -3.95 -3.31 7.03
N PHE A 6 -3.77 -2.07 6.53
CA PHE A 6 -2.58 -1.63 5.82
C PHE A 6 -2.03 -0.33 6.39
N ALA A 7 -0.71 -0.22 6.38
CA ALA A 7 -0.01 1.03 6.64
C ALA A 7 0.82 1.46 5.44
N LEU A 8 0.86 2.77 5.19
CA LEU A 8 1.76 3.37 4.20
C LEU A 8 3.19 3.37 4.72
N LYS A 9 4.14 3.01 3.85
CA LYS A 9 5.57 3.02 4.16
C LYS A 9 6.40 3.60 3.01
N GLY A 10 7.72 3.49 3.15
CA GLY A 10 8.67 3.83 2.10
C GLY A 10 8.75 5.32 1.83
N GLY A 11 9.24 5.67 0.64
CA GLY A 11 9.51 7.07 0.29
C GLY A 11 8.25 7.93 0.30
N THR A 12 7.11 7.40 -0.14
CA THR A 12 5.86 8.17 -0.23
C THR A 12 5.36 8.59 1.15
N ALA A 13 5.46 7.70 2.15
CA ALA A 13 5.18 8.06 3.54
C ALA A 13 6.09 9.18 4.04
N ILE A 14 7.40 9.07 3.79
CA ILE A 14 8.37 10.08 4.21
C ILE A 14 8.08 11.43 3.55
N ASN A 15 7.79 11.43 2.25
CA ASN A 15 7.50 12.64 1.48
C ASN A 15 6.22 13.34 1.92
N LEU A 16 5.19 12.58 2.25
CA LEU A 16 3.92 13.17 2.68
C LEU A 16 4.01 13.63 4.14
N PHE A 17 4.53 12.80 5.04
CA PHE A 17 4.28 12.97 6.48
C PHE A 17 5.50 13.35 7.32
N VAL A 18 6.72 13.32 6.75
CA VAL A 18 7.96 13.54 7.52
C VAL A 18 8.82 14.66 6.96
N ARG A 19 8.97 14.74 5.63
CA ARG A 19 9.85 15.71 4.97
C ARG A 19 9.19 16.33 3.76
N ASP A 20 9.32 17.64 3.63
CA ASP A 20 8.96 18.35 2.43
C ASP A 20 10.06 18.23 1.37
N MET A 21 9.98 17.16 0.55
CA MET A 21 10.92 16.96 -0.56
C MET A 21 10.20 17.24 -1.90
N PRO A 22 10.81 18.02 -2.81
CA PRO A 22 10.22 18.34 -4.11
C PRO A 22 10.34 17.15 -5.06
N ARG A 23 9.52 16.11 -4.85
CA ARG A 23 9.49 14.95 -5.73
C ARG A 23 8.07 14.49 -6.02
N LEU A 24 7.84 14.12 -7.26
CA LEU A 24 6.63 13.44 -7.69
C LEU A 24 6.72 11.97 -7.24
N SER A 25 5.98 11.61 -6.18
CA SER A 25 5.87 10.21 -5.74
C SER A 25 4.63 9.60 -6.36
N VAL A 26 4.81 8.74 -7.37
CA VAL A 26 3.70 8.09 -8.10
C VAL A 26 3.36 6.68 -7.60
N ASP A 27 4.18 6.14 -6.69
CA ASP A 27 4.02 4.80 -6.12
C ASP A 27 3.58 4.89 -4.65
N ILE A 28 2.62 4.08 -4.24
CA ILE A 28 2.09 3.96 -2.87
C ILE A 28 2.46 2.58 -2.36
N ASP A 29 3.44 2.52 -1.46
CA ASP A 29 3.88 1.29 -0.81
C ASP A 29 3.09 1.03 0.47
N LEU A 30 2.40 -0.11 0.51
CA LEU A 30 1.65 -0.57 1.66
C LEU A 30 2.32 -1.80 2.29
N THR A 31 2.21 -1.89 3.61
CA THR A 31 2.49 -3.11 4.38
C THR A 31 1.20 -3.59 5.02
N TYR A 32 0.93 -4.89 4.90
CA TYR A 32 -0.15 -5.55 5.63
C TYR A 32 0.23 -5.73 7.11
N LEU A 33 -0.67 -5.36 8.02
CA LEU A 33 -0.34 -5.21 9.44
C LEU A 33 -0.49 -6.50 10.25
N PHE A 34 -1.36 -7.41 9.87
CA PHE A 34 -1.58 -8.62 10.64
C PHE A 34 -0.57 -9.71 10.26
N VAL A 35 -0.11 -10.43 11.28
CA VAL A 35 0.81 -11.55 11.12
C VAL A 35 0.01 -12.83 11.21
N ALA A 36 -0.20 -13.47 10.06
CA ALA A 36 -0.89 -14.75 9.95
C ALA A 36 -0.15 -15.68 8.99
N GLY A 37 -0.71 -16.88 8.77
CA GLY A 37 -0.19 -17.81 7.78
C GLY A 37 -0.18 -17.18 6.39
N ARG A 38 0.80 -17.54 5.54
CA ARG A 38 0.91 -16.97 4.18
C ARG A 38 -0.41 -17.05 3.38
N PRO A 39 -1.12 -18.20 3.32
CA PRO A 39 -2.37 -18.28 2.56
C PRO A 39 -3.46 -17.34 3.09
N GLU A 40 -3.57 -17.22 4.42
CA GLU A 40 -4.54 -16.38 5.11
C GLU A 40 -4.27 -14.90 4.84
N SER A 41 -3.04 -14.44 5.08
CA SER A 41 -2.68 -13.04 4.82
C SER A 41 -2.86 -12.67 3.35
N LEU A 42 -2.60 -13.58 2.42
CA LEU A 42 -2.81 -13.32 0.99
C LEU A 42 -4.29 -13.20 0.62
N ALA A 43 -5.16 -13.97 1.27
CA ALA A 43 -6.61 -13.86 1.09
C ALA A 43 -7.12 -12.51 1.62
N GLU A 44 -6.64 -12.09 2.80
CA GLU A 44 -7.00 -10.82 3.43
C GLU A 44 -6.48 -9.61 2.63
N ILE A 45 -5.22 -9.66 2.18
CA ILE A 45 -4.64 -8.64 1.30
C ILE A 45 -5.49 -8.48 0.03
N ARG A 46 -5.89 -9.60 -0.58
CA ARG A 46 -6.74 -9.61 -1.78
C ARG A 46 -8.12 -9.03 -1.49
N ALA A 47 -8.69 -9.28 -0.32
CA ALA A 47 -10.00 -8.76 0.08
C ALA A 47 -9.98 -7.25 0.36
N GLY A 48 -8.85 -6.74 0.87
CA GLY A 48 -8.65 -5.31 1.16
C GLY A 48 -8.31 -4.46 -0.06
N LEU A 49 -7.64 -5.02 -1.07
CA LEU A 49 -7.36 -4.34 -2.34
C LEU A 49 -8.59 -4.39 -3.29
N ARG A 50 -9.61 -3.58 -3.01
CA ARG A 50 -10.88 -3.54 -3.76
C ARG A 50 -10.88 -2.61 -4.98
N VAL A 51 -9.92 -2.72 -5.91
CA VAL A 51 -9.98 -2.01 -7.20
C VAL A 51 -9.19 -2.80 -8.27
N THR A 52 -9.27 -2.39 -9.54
CA THR A 52 -8.79 -3.07 -10.76
C THR A 52 -7.49 -3.89 -10.58
N LYS A 53 -7.63 -5.22 -10.59
CA LYS A 53 -6.57 -6.17 -10.24
C LYS A 53 -5.45 -6.19 -11.28
N VAL A 54 -4.21 -5.95 -10.86
CA VAL A 54 -3.02 -6.44 -11.58
C VAL A 54 -2.52 -7.66 -10.82
N VAL A 55 -2.62 -8.83 -11.45
CA VAL A 55 -2.17 -10.11 -10.88
C VAL A 55 -0.67 -10.26 -11.14
N ASN A 56 0.11 -10.53 -10.10
CA ASN A 56 1.48 -10.98 -10.27
C ASN A 56 1.47 -12.36 -10.95
N ALA A 57 1.91 -12.42 -12.22
CA ALA A 57 1.82 -13.63 -13.03
C ALA A 57 2.59 -14.84 -12.46
N ARG A 58 3.65 -14.60 -11.66
CA ARG A 58 4.49 -15.65 -11.10
C ARG A 58 3.87 -16.32 -9.86
N GLU A 59 3.14 -15.54 -9.06
CA GLU A 59 2.51 -16.06 -7.84
C GLU A 59 0.97 -16.14 -7.91
N GLN A 60 0.33 -15.66 -8.99
CA GLN A 60 -1.13 -15.54 -9.14
C GLN A 60 -1.80 -14.74 -8.00
N ILE A 61 -1.06 -13.82 -7.39
CA ILE A 61 -1.49 -12.99 -6.26
C ILE A 61 -1.68 -11.55 -6.74
N VAL A 62 -2.74 -10.90 -6.26
CA VAL A 62 -2.92 -9.46 -6.43
C VAL A 62 -2.09 -8.75 -5.37
N THR A 63 -0.92 -8.25 -5.78
CA THR A 63 -0.04 -7.44 -4.93
C THR A 63 0.01 -5.99 -5.38
N LYS A 64 -0.66 -5.68 -6.49
CA LYS A 64 -0.58 -4.38 -7.15
C LYS A 64 -1.93 -3.95 -7.69
N LEU A 65 -2.19 -2.67 -7.51
CA LEU A 65 -3.31 -1.95 -8.06
C LEU A 65 -2.79 -0.76 -8.86
N THR A 66 -3.33 -0.53 -10.05
CA THR A 66 -3.07 0.70 -10.81
C THR A 66 -4.35 1.52 -10.87
N VAL A 67 -4.28 2.74 -10.37
CA VAL A 67 -5.37 3.73 -10.44
C VAL A 67 -4.98 4.77 -11.49
N GLN A 68 -5.87 5.05 -12.43
CA GLN A 68 -5.60 5.96 -13.53
C GLN A 68 -6.76 6.92 -13.77
N ARG A 69 -6.41 8.20 -13.99
CA ARG A 69 -7.25 9.26 -14.56
C ARG A 69 -6.54 9.80 -15.81
N SER A 70 -7.16 10.74 -16.52
CA SER A 70 -6.60 11.33 -17.74
C SER A 70 -5.27 12.06 -17.52
N ASP A 71 -5.04 12.58 -16.32
CA ASP A 71 -3.92 13.43 -15.93
C ASP A 71 -2.93 12.76 -14.95
N ALA A 72 -3.27 11.57 -14.43
CA ALA A 72 -2.46 10.91 -13.41
C ALA A 72 -2.60 9.38 -13.45
N ARG A 73 -1.50 8.69 -13.13
CA ARG A 73 -1.47 7.25 -12.88
C ARG A 73 -0.70 6.98 -11.60
N ILE A 74 -1.32 6.23 -10.69
CA ILE A 74 -0.77 5.85 -9.40
C ILE A 74 -0.68 4.32 -9.34
N LYS A 75 0.44 3.81 -8.86
CA LYS A 75 0.60 2.39 -8.53
C LYS A 75 0.52 2.23 -7.02
N ILE A 76 -0.32 1.31 -6.57
CA ILE A 76 -0.44 0.91 -5.16
C ILE A 76 0.08 -0.51 -5.07
N GLU A 77 1.07 -0.74 -4.20
CA GLU A 77 1.74 -2.03 -4.08
C GLU A 77 1.74 -2.50 -2.62
N VAL A 78 1.46 -3.80 -2.43
CA VAL A 78 1.58 -4.49 -1.14
C VAL A 78 2.60 -5.61 -1.32
N THR A 79 3.64 -5.64 -0.49
CA THR A 79 4.59 -6.75 -0.50
C THR A 79 3.96 -8.01 0.12
N PRO A 80 4.02 -9.19 -0.54
CA PRO A 80 3.46 -10.43 -0.01
C PRO A 80 4.39 -11.12 1.01
N VAL A 81 5.61 -10.59 1.19
CA VAL A 81 6.64 -11.19 2.05
C VAL A 81 6.66 -10.52 3.42
N LEU A 82 6.81 -9.20 3.46
CA LEU A 82 6.88 -8.46 4.72
C LEU A 82 5.48 -8.16 5.24
N ARG A 83 5.21 -8.60 6.47
CA ARG A 83 3.95 -8.39 7.20
C ARG A 83 4.25 -7.95 8.62
N GLY A 84 3.29 -7.25 9.22
CA GLY A 84 3.46 -6.67 10.54
C GLY A 84 4.37 -5.44 10.55
N CYS A 85 4.54 -4.89 11.73
CA CYS A 85 5.35 -3.70 11.98
C CYS A 85 6.03 -3.84 13.35
N VAL A 86 7.28 -3.38 13.44
CA VAL A 86 8.02 -3.35 14.71
C VAL A 86 7.44 -2.27 15.64
N PHE A 87 7.07 -1.13 15.08
CA PHE A 87 6.41 -0.03 15.78
C PHE A 87 4.98 0.12 15.27
N ALA A 88 4.07 0.53 16.14
CA ALA A 88 2.67 0.75 15.77
C ALA A 88 2.55 1.83 14.68
N PRO A 89 1.67 1.65 13.68
CA PRO A 89 1.40 2.66 12.68
C PRO A 89 0.69 3.87 13.30
N GLU A 90 0.97 5.06 12.76
CA GLU A 90 0.34 6.30 13.19
C GLU A 90 -0.70 6.78 12.17
N THR A 91 -1.85 7.23 12.65
CA THR A 91 -2.83 7.93 11.80
C THR A 91 -2.41 9.39 11.63
N ARG A 92 -2.22 9.82 10.38
CA ARG A 92 -1.87 11.21 10.06
C ARG A 92 -2.82 11.77 9.00
N ALA A 93 -3.17 13.04 9.14
CA ALA A 93 -3.97 13.74 8.14
C ALA A 93 -3.13 13.96 6.87
N VAL A 94 -3.74 13.74 5.69
CA VAL A 94 -3.06 13.97 4.41
C VAL A 94 -2.73 15.47 4.30
N PRO A 95 -1.45 15.84 4.12
CA PRO A 95 -1.07 17.24 4.00
C PRO A 95 -1.66 17.85 2.73
N ARG A 96 -2.05 19.13 2.81
CA ARG A 96 -2.39 19.94 1.64
C ARG A 96 -1.09 20.42 1.00
N ARG A 97 -0.87 20.06 -0.25
CA ARG A 97 0.29 20.45 -1.07
C ARG A 97 -0.19 21.09 -2.35
#